data_AF-A0A8J8FL67-F1
#
_entry.id   AF-A0A8J8FL67-F1
#
_cell.length_a   1.000
_cell.length_b   1.000
_cell.length_c   1.000
_cell.angle_alpha   90.00
_cell.angle_beta   90.00
_cell.angle_gamma   90.00
#
_symmetry.space_group_name_H-M   'P 1'
#
loop_
_entity.id
_entity.type
_entity.pdbx_description
1 polymer ?
#
loop_
_entity_poly.entity_id
_entity_poly.type
_entity_poly.pdbx_seq_one_letter_code
_entity_poly.pdbx_strand_id
1 'polypeptide(L)'
;MKTLFKISRIIVLLTIFAAVAFYAKNQKLKSRSWTKPLQVVIYPINGDNSPIVDEYIKQLDSSTFNGIDQFFQSEAEHYNLSVEQPTQTYLGDIIVNHPPTSP
;
A
#
# COMPACT_ATOMS: atom_id res chain seq x y z
N MET A 1 -50.39 0.25 18.76
CA MET A 1 -49.69 0.69 17.52
C MET A 1 -48.41 1.50 17.78
N LYS A 2 -48.39 2.52 18.68
CA LYS A 2 -47.19 3.34 18.97
C LYS A 2 -45.96 2.53 19.43
N THR A 3 -46.15 1.49 20.25
CA THR A 3 -45.07 0.63 20.76
C THR A 3 -44.44 -0.24 19.67
N LEU A 4 -45.24 -0.74 18.72
CA LEU A 4 -44.73 -1.51 17.58
C LEU A 4 -43.83 -0.67 16.67
N PHE A 5 -44.22 0.58 16.38
CA PHE A 5 -43.39 1.50 15.59
C PHE A 5 -42.09 1.86 16.33
N LYS A 6 -42.15 2.02 17.65
CA LYS A 6 -40.94 2.26 18.46
C LYS A 6 -39.98 1.07 18.40
N ILE A 7 -40.49 -0.16 18.54
CA ILE A 7 -39.68 -1.38 18.51
C ILE A 7 -39.11 -1.62 17.10
N SER A 8 -39.91 -1.49 16.03
CA SER A 8 -39.41 -1.66 14.66
C SER A 8 -38.32 -0.64 14.33
N ARG A 9 -38.49 0.63 14.72
CA ARG A 9 -37.47 1.67 14.56
C ARG A 9 -36.18 1.31 15.29
N ILE A 10 -36.26 0.82 16.53
CA ILE A 10 -35.09 0.42 17.31
C ILE A 10 -34.36 -0.75 16.63
N ILE A 11 -35.08 -1.77 16.17
CA ILE A 11 -34.49 -2.92 15.48
C ILE A 11 -33.78 -2.46 14.20
N VAL A 12 -34.44 -1.64 13.37
CA VAL A 12 -33.82 -1.10 12.14
C VAL A 12 -32.56 -0.30 12.45
N LEU A 13 -32.61 0.58 13.46
CA LEU A 13 -31.44 1.38 13.87
C LEU A 13 -30.30 0.50 14.40
N LEU A 14 -30.59 -0.54 15.18
CA LEU A 14 -29.58 -1.47 15.67
C LEU A 14 -28.96 -2.31 14.54
N THR A 15 -29.76 -2.74 13.57
CA THR A 15 -29.26 -3.46 12.39
C THR A 15 -28.34 -2.56 11.56
N ILE A 16 -28.75 -1.32 11.28
CA ILE A 16 -27.92 -0.35 10.57
C ILE A 16 -26.62 -0.09 11.36
N PHE A 17 -26.73 0.12 12.67
CA PHE A 17 -25.56 0.34 13.53
C PHE A 17 -24.59 -0.84 13.49
N ALA A 18 -25.10 -2.08 13.60
CA ALA A 18 -24.27 -3.29 13.53
C ALA A 18 -23.57 -3.42 12.17
N ALA A 19 -24.29 -3.15 11.07
CA ALA A 19 -23.71 -3.14 9.73
C ALA A 19 -22.60 -2.10 9.59
N VAL A 20 -22.81 -0.88 10.08
CA VAL A 20 -21.80 0.21 10.08
C VAL A 20 -20.60 -0.15 10.96
N ALA A 21 -20.82 -0.73 12.14
CA ALA A 21 -19.75 -1.15 13.05
C ALA A 21 -18.87 -2.24 12.40
N PHE A 22 -19.49 -3.22 11.74
CA PHE A 22 -18.77 -4.25 11.00
C PHE A 22 -17.99 -3.65 9.83
N TYR A 23 -18.61 -2.76 9.06
CA TYR A 23 -17.97 -2.09 7.93
C TYR A 23 -16.76 -1.24 8.37
N ALA A 24 -16.92 -0.41 9.42
CA ALA A 24 -15.86 0.43 9.95
C ALA A 24 -14.67 -0.38 10.50
N LYS A 25 -14.93 -1.51 11.18
CA LYS A 25 -13.89 -2.45 11.62
C LYS A 25 -13.12 -3.00 10.41
N ASN A 26 -13.82 -3.43 9.36
CA ASN A 26 -13.19 -3.98 8.16
C ASN A 26 -12.42 -2.95 7.34
N GLN A 27 -12.90 -1.70 7.24
CA GLN A 27 -12.22 -0.66 6.47
C GLN A 27 -10.92 -0.19 7.16
N LYS A 28 -10.93 -0.11 8.50
CA LYS A 28 -9.70 0.08 9.28
C LYS A 28 -8.68 -1.05 9.04
N LEU A 29 -9.16 -2.27 8.80
CA LEU A 29 -8.35 -3.47 8.54
C LEU A 29 -7.99 -3.73 7.07
N LYS A 30 -8.33 -2.85 6.13
CA LYS A 30 -7.98 -3.04 4.71
C LYS A 30 -7.17 -1.89 4.12
N SER A 31 -7.41 -0.67 4.60
CA SER A 31 -6.72 0.52 4.09
C SER A 31 -5.64 1.07 5.04
N ARG A 32 -5.56 0.54 6.28
CA ARG A 32 -4.60 1.00 7.30
C ARG A 32 -3.87 -0.11 8.04
N SER A 33 -4.43 -1.31 8.11
CA SER A 33 -3.63 -2.43 8.59
C SER A 33 -2.74 -2.87 7.44
N TRP A 34 -1.46 -2.66 7.61
CA TRP A 34 -0.38 -3.28 6.86
C TRP A 34 -0.38 -4.79 7.12
N THR A 35 -1.52 -5.46 6.97
CA THR A 35 -1.69 -6.90 7.20
C THR A 35 -1.17 -7.73 6.04
N LYS A 36 -0.91 -7.09 4.90
CA LYS A 36 -0.23 -7.68 3.74
C LYS A 36 0.96 -6.82 3.38
N PRO A 37 2.04 -7.41 2.84
CA PRO A 37 3.15 -6.65 2.29
C PRO A 37 2.66 -5.68 1.23
N LEU A 38 3.12 -4.42 1.31
CA LEU A 38 2.92 -3.45 0.25
C LEU A 38 3.89 -3.75 -0.90
N GLN A 39 3.37 -3.96 -2.09
CA GLN A 39 4.19 -4.15 -3.28
C GLN A 39 4.76 -2.81 -3.74
N VAL A 40 6.08 -2.71 -3.81
CA VAL A 40 6.81 -1.53 -4.29
C VAL A 40 7.51 -1.91 -5.58
N VAL A 41 7.21 -1.22 -6.69
CA VAL A 41 7.85 -1.49 -7.98
C VAL A 41 8.65 -0.27 -8.42
N ILE A 42 9.93 -0.48 -8.69
CA ILE A 42 10.86 0.57 -9.11
C ILE A 42 11.02 0.49 -10.62
N TYR A 43 10.69 1.57 -11.32
CA TYR A 43 10.81 1.67 -12.77
C TYR A 43 11.97 2.60 -13.11
N PRO A 44 13.14 2.06 -13.51
CA PRO A 44 14.28 2.89 -13.86
C PRO A 44 14.03 3.62 -15.19
N ILE A 45 14.42 4.90 -15.24
CA ILE A 45 14.32 5.74 -16.43
C ILE A 45 15.62 6.54 -16.59
N ASN A 46 16.18 6.52 -17.80
CA ASN A 46 17.29 7.40 -18.15
C ASN A 46 16.72 8.73 -18.63
N GLY A 47 16.78 9.78 -17.81
CA GLY A 47 16.14 11.07 -18.06
C GLY A 47 16.86 11.98 -19.07
N ASP A 48 18.16 11.80 -19.28
CA ASP A 48 19.00 12.65 -20.13
C ASP A 48 19.64 11.90 -21.30
N ASN A 49 19.23 10.63 -21.52
CA ASN A 49 19.82 9.71 -22.50
C ASN A 49 21.34 9.56 -22.33
N SER A 50 21.85 9.68 -21.10
CA SER A 50 23.27 9.52 -20.80
C SER A 50 23.72 8.07 -20.99
N PRO A 51 24.77 7.79 -21.78
CA PRO A 51 25.29 6.43 -21.95
C PRO A 51 25.73 5.78 -20.63
N ILE A 52 26.24 6.59 -19.69
CA ILE A 52 26.69 6.12 -18.37
C ILE A 52 25.49 5.68 -17.53
N VAL A 53 24.38 6.43 -17.58
CA VAL A 53 23.15 6.11 -16.86
C VAL A 53 22.49 4.86 -17.44
N ASP A 54 22.50 4.69 -18.77
CA ASP A 54 22.02 3.48 -19.43
C ASP A 54 22.78 2.23 -18.98
N GLU A 55 24.10 2.33 -18.90
CA GLU A 55 24.94 1.23 -18.43
C GLU A 55 24.68 0.91 -16.96
N TYR A 56 24.54 1.94 -16.12
CA TYR A 56 24.17 1.78 -14.71
C TYR A 56 22.81 1.09 -14.55
N ILE A 57 21.78 1.53 -15.26
CA ILE A 57 20.43 0.94 -15.19
C ILE A 57 20.45 -0.55 -15.58
N LYS A 58 21.25 -0.94 -16.57
CA LYS A 58 21.38 -2.35 -17.00
C LYS A 58 22.00 -3.26 -15.94
N GLN A 59 22.73 -2.70 -14.97
CA GLN A 59 23.33 -3.44 -13.86
C GLN A 59 22.37 -3.59 -12.67
N LEU A 60 21.25 -2.86 -12.66
CA LEU A 60 20.28 -2.93 -11.58
C LEU A 60 19.54 -4.26 -11.60
N ASP A 61 19.34 -4.81 -10.41
CA ASP A 61 18.46 -5.95 -10.17
C ASP A 61 17.59 -5.71 -8.93
N SER A 62 16.68 -6.64 -8.63
CA SER A 62 15.82 -6.50 -7.45
C SER A 62 16.62 -6.50 -6.14
N SER A 63 17.78 -7.15 -6.10
CA SER A 63 18.61 -7.24 -4.89
C SER A 63 19.27 -5.91 -4.53
N THR A 64 19.53 -5.07 -5.54
CA THR A 64 20.05 -3.70 -5.39
C THR A 64 19.16 -2.86 -4.47
N PHE A 65 17.87 -3.16 -4.40
CA PHE A 65 16.87 -2.43 -3.64
C PHE A 65 16.42 -3.13 -2.34
N ASN A 66 17.06 -4.24 -1.95
CA ASN A 66 16.74 -4.97 -0.72
C ASN A 66 16.79 -4.08 0.54
N GLY A 67 17.60 -3.01 0.52
CA GLY A 67 17.69 -2.05 1.62
C GLY A 67 16.35 -1.38 1.97
N ILE A 68 15.41 -1.27 1.01
CA ILE A 68 14.07 -0.75 1.26
C ILE A 68 13.30 -1.70 2.18
N ASP A 69 13.23 -2.98 1.81
CA ASP A 69 12.52 -3.99 2.60
C ASP A 69 13.16 -4.18 3.98
N GLN A 70 14.49 -4.14 4.05
CA GLN A 70 15.24 -4.19 5.32
C GLN A 70 14.94 -2.99 6.22
N PHE A 71 14.90 -1.78 5.66
CA PHE A 71 14.59 -0.57 6.42
C PHE A 71 13.17 -0.64 7.00
N PHE A 72 12.18 -0.95 6.16
CA PHE A 72 10.80 -1.05 6.64
C PHE A 72 10.62 -2.17 7.66
N GLN A 73 11.34 -3.29 7.52
CA GLN A 73 11.37 -4.34 8.52
C GLN A 73 11.90 -3.83 9.86
N SER A 74 13.04 -3.13 9.87
CA SER A 74 13.61 -2.58 11.11
C SER A 74 12.70 -1.54 11.78
N GLU A 75 12.02 -0.70 11.00
CA GLU A 75 11.07 0.28 11.53
C GLU A 75 9.82 -0.40 12.09
N ALA A 76 9.32 -1.45 11.42
CA ALA A 76 8.19 -2.22 11.92
C ALA A 76 8.51 -2.88 13.28
N GLU A 77 9.72 -3.43 13.44
CA GLU A 77 10.21 -3.94 14.72
C GLU A 77 10.33 -2.84 15.76
N HIS A 78 10.91 -1.68 15.39
CA HIS A 78 11.09 -0.54 16.28
C HIS A 78 9.76 -0.02 16.86
N TYR A 79 8.70 0.02 16.04
CA TYR A 79 7.37 0.47 16.45
C TYR A 79 6.45 -0.68 16.90
N ASN A 80 6.98 -1.90 17.10
CA ASN A 80 6.23 -3.09 17.50
C ASN A 80 4.98 -3.36 16.62
N LEU A 81 5.09 -3.13 15.31
CA LEU A 81 4.04 -3.45 14.37
C LEU A 81 4.00 -4.97 14.15
N SER A 82 2.81 -5.58 14.20
CA SER A 82 2.63 -7.01 13.93
C SER A 82 2.60 -7.33 12.43
N VAL A 83 3.54 -6.82 11.66
CA VAL A 83 3.72 -7.14 10.23
C VAL A 83 5.10 -7.74 10.01
N GLU A 84 5.14 -8.98 9.52
CA GLU A 84 6.41 -9.71 9.31
C GLU A 84 7.16 -9.29 8.04
N GLN A 85 6.44 -8.76 7.04
CA GLN A 85 7.00 -8.24 5.79
C GLN A 85 6.18 -7.01 5.39
N PRO A 86 6.58 -5.80 5.84
CA PRO A 86 5.81 -4.58 5.58
C PRO A 86 5.77 -4.22 4.10
N THR A 87 6.86 -4.47 3.39
CA THR A 87 7.01 -4.19 1.96
C THR A 87 7.61 -5.38 1.23
N GLN A 88 7.35 -5.43 -0.07
CA GLN A 88 8.01 -6.35 -0.98
C GLN A 88 8.40 -5.56 -2.23
N THR A 89 9.71 -5.39 -2.42
CA THR A 89 10.25 -4.53 -3.46
C THR A 89 10.65 -5.32 -4.69
N TYR A 90 10.32 -4.79 -5.87
CA TYR A 90 10.63 -5.37 -7.17
C TYR A 90 11.22 -4.33 -8.11
N LEU A 91 12.12 -4.76 -8.98
CA LEU A 91 12.54 -3.99 -10.13
C LEU A 91 11.58 -4.25 -11.30
N GLY A 92 10.96 -3.20 -11.81
CA GLY A 92 10.13 -3.21 -13.00
C GLY A 92 10.94 -2.94 -14.27
N ASP A 93 10.24 -2.85 -15.40
CA ASP A 93 10.86 -2.62 -16.71
C ASP A 93 11.53 -1.25 -16.81
N ILE A 94 12.55 -1.15 -17.66
CA ILE A 94 13.18 0.13 -18.01
C ILE A 94 12.20 0.96 -18.84
N ILE A 95 11.94 2.19 -18.40
CA ILE A 95 11.07 3.11 -19.11
C ILE A 95 11.88 3.89 -20.14
N VAL A 96 11.47 3.78 -21.39
CA VAL A 96 12.09 4.48 -22.55
C VAL A 96 11.30 5.72 -22.98
N ASN A 97 10.05 5.84 -22.56
CA ASN A 97 9.19 6.96 -22.90
C ASN A 97 9.31 8.04 -21.83
N HIS A 98 9.88 9.18 -22.24
CA HIS A 98 10.01 10.33 -21.37
C HIS A 98 8.65 11.00 -21.09
N PRO A 99 8.46 11.56 -19.88
CA PRO A 99 7.31 12.42 -19.60
C PRO A 99 7.22 13.56 -20.64
N PRO A 100 6.01 14.08 -20.91
CA PRO A 100 5.87 15.24 -21.78
C PRO A 100 6.68 16.42 -21.23
N THR A 101 7.19 17.25 -22.14
CA THR A 101 7.86 18.49 -21.76
C THR A 101 6.92 19.36 -20.92
N SER A 102 7.45 19.98 -19.87
CA SER A 102 6.69 20.93 -19.06
C SER A 102 6.09 22.04 -19.95
N PRO A 103 4.85 22.49 -19.65
CA PRO A 103 4.17 23.53 -20.43
C PRO A 103 4.86 24.89 -20.35
#